data_AF-A0A2P4XRM0-F1
#
_entry.id   AF-A0A2P4XRM0-F1
#
_cell.length_a   1.000
_cell.length_b   1.000
_cell.length_c   1.000
_cell.angle_alpha   90.00
_cell.angle_beta   90.00
_cell.angle_gamma   90.00
#
_symmetry.space_group_name_H-M   'P 1'
#
loop_
_entity.id
_entity.type
_entity.pdbx_description
1 polymer ?
#
loop_
_entity_poly.entity_id
_entity_poly.type
_entity_poly.pdbx_seq_one_letter_code
_entity_poly.pdbx_strand_id
1 'polypeptide(L)'
;MTLESHLFAASLGALVPSFLLLLQFERQWIRELPPQCSGVLDSVFWLLPDAVFPHLECLGVSGRALYMDFYSFDLILFPVIYSTALLGLLRRLWPDRQLVWTLPGTAAACDVVENVSILQLLRLFPARWEILESVVSVLTRTKWVFVFTANIFVVIGALRLLLRGFQSKDKCSKEE
;
A
#
# COMPACT_ATOMS: atom_id res chain seq x y z
N MET A 1 -2.45 26.01 -13.24
CA MET A 1 -2.44 24.61 -12.76
C MET A 1 -1.30 24.48 -11.76
N THR A 2 -1.56 24.02 -10.53
CA THR A 2 -0.56 24.02 -9.43
C THR A 2 0.30 22.76 -9.47
N LEU A 3 1.54 22.82 -8.95
CA LEU A 3 2.45 21.67 -8.81
C LEU A 3 1.76 20.47 -8.14
N GLU A 4 0.95 20.73 -7.11
CA GLU A 4 0.15 19.70 -6.41
C GLU A 4 -0.80 18.95 -7.35
N SER A 5 -1.43 19.65 -8.31
CA SER A 5 -2.32 19.02 -9.28
C SER A 5 -1.56 18.12 -10.25
N HIS A 6 -0.34 18.50 -10.63
CA HIS A 6 0.54 17.67 -11.46
C HIS A 6 0.98 16.41 -10.73
N LEU A 7 1.42 16.53 -9.46
CA LEU A 7 1.82 15.39 -8.64
C LEU A 7 0.67 14.41 -8.41
N PHE A 8 -0.52 14.93 -8.15
CA PHE A 8 -1.72 14.10 -8.04
C PHE A 8 -2.04 13.37 -9.35
N ALA A 9 -2.07 14.08 -10.48
CA ALA A 9 -2.38 13.46 -11.77
C ALA A 9 -1.34 12.39 -12.16
N ALA A 10 -0.05 12.68 -11.92
CA ALA A 10 1.04 11.74 -12.20
C ALA A 10 0.94 10.48 -11.32
N SER A 11 0.76 10.64 -10.00
CA SER A 11 0.63 9.51 -9.07
C SER A 11 -0.63 8.68 -9.34
N LEU A 12 -1.76 9.32 -9.63
CA LEU A 12 -3.00 8.63 -10.00
C LEU A 12 -2.83 7.84 -11.30
N GLY A 13 -2.18 8.42 -12.31
CA GLY A 13 -1.86 7.74 -13.57
C GLY A 13 -0.86 6.60 -13.41
N ALA A 14 0.06 6.70 -12.43
CA ALA A 14 1.06 5.68 -12.15
C ALA A 14 0.53 4.49 -11.33
N LEU A 15 -0.63 4.60 -10.67
CA LEU A 15 -1.17 3.52 -9.83
C LEU A 15 -1.39 2.21 -10.59
N VAL A 16 -2.10 2.27 -11.72
CA VAL A 16 -2.41 1.08 -12.53
C VAL A 16 -1.14 0.38 -13.05
N PRO A 17 -0.21 1.06 -13.74
CA PRO A 17 1.00 0.39 -14.20
C PRO A 17 1.88 -0.11 -13.04
N SER A 18 1.92 0.59 -11.91
CA SER A 18 2.62 0.13 -10.71
C SER A 18 2.02 -1.16 -10.16
N PHE A 19 0.69 -1.21 -10.03
CA PHE A 19 0.00 -2.41 -9.56
C PHE A 19 0.16 -3.59 -10.54
N LEU A 20 0.11 -3.33 -11.85
CA LEU A 20 0.38 -4.36 -12.85
C LEU A 20 1.82 -4.89 -12.78
N LEU A 21 2.79 -4.03 -12.48
CA LEU A 21 4.18 -4.44 -12.26
C LEU A 21 4.32 -5.33 -11.02
N LEU A 22 3.66 -4.98 -9.91
CA LEU A 22 3.63 -5.83 -8.70
C LEU A 22 3.01 -7.20 -8.99
N LEU A 23 1.86 -7.24 -9.66
CA LEU A 23 1.23 -8.50 -10.08
C LEU A 23 2.11 -9.32 -11.02
N GLN A 24 2.92 -8.67 -11.85
CA GLN A 24 3.87 -9.35 -12.71
C GLN A 24 4.99 -10.00 -11.88
N PHE A 25 5.53 -9.32 -10.88
CA PHE A 25 6.51 -9.90 -9.95
C PHE A 25 5.93 -11.10 -9.19
N GLU A 26 4.73 -10.97 -8.64
CA GLU A 26 4.04 -12.08 -7.95
C GLU A 26 3.81 -13.28 -8.88
N ARG A 27 3.42 -13.05 -10.13
CA ARG A 27 3.30 -14.14 -11.14
C ARG A 27 4.63 -14.84 -11.41
N GLN A 28 5.73 -14.11 -11.34
CA GLN A 28 7.07 -14.69 -11.46
C GLN A 28 7.35 -15.62 -10.28
N TRP A 29 7.03 -15.18 -9.06
CA TRP A 29 7.21 -15.98 -7.84
C TRP A 29 6.37 -17.25 -7.84
N ILE A 30 5.10 -17.18 -8.25
CA ILE A 30 4.21 -18.35 -8.35
C ILE A 30 4.75 -19.42 -9.32
N ARG A 31 5.54 -19.03 -10.32
CA ARG A 31 6.17 -19.97 -11.26
C ARG A 31 7.41 -20.64 -10.68
N GLU A 32 8.15 -19.92 -9.84
CA GLU A 32 9.46 -20.35 -9.33
C GLU A 32 9.39 -20.99 -7.94
N LEU A 33 8.30 -20.76 -7.19
CA LEU A 33 8.14 -21.17 -5.80
C LEU A 33 6.88 -22.01 -5.59
N PRO A 34 6.86 -22.91 -4.58
CA PRO A 34 5.64 -23.59 -4.17
C PRO A 34 4.53 -22.60 -3.80
N PRO A 35 3.24 -22.88 -4.11
CA PRO A 35 2.13 -21.96 -3.86
C PRO A 35 2.02 -21.49 -2.41
N GLN A 36 2.40 -22.33 -1.46
CA GLN A 36 2.40 -22.02 -0.02
C GLN A 36 3.52 -21.07 0.41
N CYS A 37 4.55 -20.86 -0.43
CA CYS A 37 5.67 -19.97 -0.17
C CYS A 37 5.66 -18.71 -1.07
N SER A 38 4.82 -18.67 -2.11
CA SER A 38 4.89 -17.68 -3.19
C SER A 38 4.15 -16.36 -2.87
N GLY A 39 4.47 -15.72 -1.74
CA GLY A 39 3.80 -14.49 -1.30
C GLY A 39 4.74 -13.46 -0.67
N VAL A 40 4.40 -12.18 -0.81
CA VAL A 40 5.16 -11.07 -0.23
C VAL A 40 4.58 -10.74 1.16
N LEU A 41 5.41 -10.66 2.20
CA LEU A 41 4.95 -10.49 3.59
C LEU A 41 4.15 -9.19 3.79
N ASP A 42 4.52 -8.13 3.09
CA ASP A 42 3.90 -6.79 3.17
C ASP A 42 2.48 -6.72 2.59
N SER A 43 2.06 -7.74 1.83
CA SER A 43 0.70 -7.93 1.33
C SER A 43 -0.22 -8.68 2.31
N VAL A 44 0.33 -9.26 3.38
CA VAL A 44 -0.44 -10.04 4.36
C VAL A 44 -1.14 -9.11 5.35
N PHE A 45 -2.46 -8.95 5.22
CA PHE A 45 -3.25 -7.98 6.00
C PHE A 45 -3.08 -8.04 7.52
N TRP A 46 -2.92 -9.23 8.08
CA TRP A 46 -2.83 -9.46 9.53
C TRP A 46 -1.63 -10.33 9.89
N LEU A 47 -0.46 -9.97 9.37
CA LEU A 47 0.78 -10.71 9.56
C LEU A 47 1.11 -10.88 11.06
N LEU A 48 1.26 -12.12 11.50
CA LEU A 48 1.72 -12.46 12.84
C LEU A 48 3.26 -12.62 12.85
N PRO A 49 3.96 -12.24 13.93
CA PRO A 49 5.43 -12.31 13.99
C PRO A 49 5.98 -13.72 13.77
N ASP A 50 5.32 -14.73 14.35
CA ASP A 50 5.71 -16.13 14.27
C ASP A 50 5.54 -16.76 12.87
N ALA A 51 4.81 -16.09 11.97
CA ALA A 51 4.68 -16.50 10.57
C ALA A 51 5.85 -16.00 9.70
N VAL A 52 6.62 -15.01 10.16
CA VAL A 52 7.66 -14.35 9.34
C VAL A 52 8.83 -15.29 9.05
N PHE A 53 9.46 -15.87 10.08
CA PHE A 53 10.60 -16.76 9.87
C PHE A 53 10.26 -18.02 9.05
N PRO A 54 9.18 -18.78 9.36
CA PRO A 54 8.78 -19.93 8.55
C PRO A 54 8.52 -19.58 7.09
N HIS A 55 7.97 -18.39 6.81
CA HIS A 55 7.79 -17.92 5.45
C HIS A 55 9.13 -17.69 4.74
N LEU A 56 10.08 -16.99 5.38
CA LEU A 56 11.41 -16.76 4.81
C LEU A 56 12.22 -18.06 4.62
N GLU A 57 11.97 -19.06 5.46
CA GLU A 57 12.50 -20.42 5.29
C GLU A 57 11.86 -21.12 4.07
N CYS A 58 10.54 -21.09 3.95
CA CYS A 58 9.76 -21.64 2.83
C CYS A 58 10.23 -21.11 1.48
N LEU A 59 10.55 -19.80 1.40
CA LEU A 59 11.07 -19.16 0.18
C LEU A 59 12.38 -19.80 -0.33
N GLY A 60 13.17 -20.42 0.55
CA GLY A 60 14.48 -20.93 0.19
C GLY A 60 15.42 -19.84 -0.32
N VAL A 61 16.56 -20.24 -0.89
CA VAL A 61 17.57 -19.29 -1.37
C VAL A 61 17.08 -18.50 -2.57
N SER A 62 16.43 -19.15 -3.54
CA SER A 62 15.91 -18.51 -4.76
C SER A 62 14.80 -17.52 -4.45
N GLY A 63 13.82 -17.89 -3.62
CA GLY A 63 12.71 -17.00 -3.28
C GLY A 63 13.17 -15.77 -2.51
N ARG A 64 14.14 -15.91 -1.61
CA ARG A 64 14.73 -14.74 -0.93
C ARG A 64 15.47 -13.81 -1.87
N ALA A 65 16.16 -14.32 -2.89
CA ALA A 65 16.81 -13.50 -3.92
C ALA A 65 15.77 -12.71 -4.75
N LEU A 66 14.70 -13.38 -5.20
CA LEU A 66 13.58 -12.72 -5.87
C LEU A 66 12.90 -11.66 -4.99
N TYR A 67 12.85 -11.88 -3.67
CA TYR A 67 12.34 -10.90 -2.71
C TYR A 67 13.23 -9.65 -2.63
N MET A 68 14.55 -9.82 -2.67
CA MET A 68 15.44 -8.67 -2.74
C MET A 68 15.26 -7.87 -4.05
N ASP A 69 15.04 -8.56 -5.17
CA ASP A 69 14.80 -7.90 -6.47
C ASP A 69 13.48 -7.13 -6.50
N PHE A 70 12.42 -7.69 -5.92
CA PHE A 70 11.10 -7.04 -5.78
C PHE A 70 11.21 -5.67 -5.08
N TYR A 71 12.06 -5.56 -4.05
CA TYR A 71 12.30 -4.30 -3.35
C TYR A 71 13.02 -3.24 -4.17
N SER A 72 13.53 -3.54 -5.37
CA SER A 72 14.00 -2.50 -6.30
C SER A 72 12.89 -1.51 -6.69
N PHE A 73 11.64 -1.97 -6.69
CA PHE A 73 10.46 -1.15 -6.97
C PHE A 73 9.66 -0.84 -5.69
N ASP A 74 9.34 -1.86 -4.90
CA ASP A 74 8.36 -1.73 -3.83
C ASP A 74 8.88 -1.00 -2.59
N LEU A 75 10.20 -0.96 -2.37
CA LEU A 75 10.79 -0.39 -1.14
C LEU A 75 10.38 1.06 -0.86
N ILE A 76 10.34 1.91 -1.90
CA ILE A 76 10.05 3.36 -1.76
C ILE A 76 9.09 3.85 -2.83
N LEU A 77 9.28 3.43 -4.08
CA LEU A 77 8.58 4.04 -5.21
C LEU A 77 7.08 3.77 -5.14
N PHE A 78 6.67 2.52 -4.86
CA PHE A 78 5.27 2.19 -4.71
C PHE A 78 4.59 2.92 -3.52
N PRO A 79 5.19 2.94 -2.31
CA PRO A 79 4.72 3.77 -1.19
C PRO A 79 4.48 5.24 -1.54
N VAL A 80 5.41 5.86 -2.26
CA VAL A 80 5.29 7.26 -2.70
C VAL A 80 4.14 7.44 -3.70
N ILE A 81 4.00 6.53 -4.66
CA ILE A 81 2.96 6.61 -5.68
C ILE A 81 1.58 6.50 -5.04
N TYR A 82 1.31 5.46 -4.26
CA TYR A 82 -0.03 5.25 -3.72
C TYR A 82 -0.40 6.31 -2.68
N SER A 83 0.54 6.72 -1.82
CA SER A 83 0.26 7.72 -0.79
C SER A 83 0.00 9.11 -1.39
N THR A 84 0.74 9.49 -2.43
CA THR A 84 0.52 10.77 -3.13
C THR A 84 -0.85 10.78 -3.84
N ALA A 85 -1.22 9.67 -4.48
CA ALA A 85 -2.53 9.55 -5.13
C ALA A 85 -3.68 9.64 -4.11
N LEU A 86 -3.60 8.89 -3.01
CA LEU A 86 -4.58 8.92 -1.93
C LEU A 86 -4.66 10.30 -1.25
N LEU A 87 -3.52 10.94 -0.98
CA LEU A 87 -3.48 12.29 -0.42
C LEU A 87 -4.21 13.28 -1.33
N GLY A 88 -3.93 13.24 -2.63
CA GLY A 88 -4.57 14.11 -3.60
C GLY A 88 -6.08 13.88 -3.72
N LEU A 89 -6.56 12.63 -3.59
CA LEU A 89 -7.99 12.32 -3.50
C LEU A 89 -8.59 12.89 -2.21
N LEU A 90 -7.97 12.63 -1.06
CA LEU A 90 -8.50 13.04 0.24
C LEU A 90 -8.55 14.57 0.40
N ARG A 91 -7.58 15.31 -0.13
CA ARG A 91 -7.63 16.79 -0.15
C ARG A 91 -8.80 17.33 -0.96
N ARG A 92 -9.16 16.68 -2.07
CA ARG A 92 -10.29 17.08 -2.93
C ARG A 92 -11.63 16.71 -2.32
N LEU A 93 -11.72 15.56 -1.67
CA LEU A 93 -12.96 15.06 -1.04
C LEU A 93 -13.23 15.70 0.33
N TRP A 94 -12.17 16.06 1.05
CA TRP A 94 -12.22 16.54 2.44
C TRP A 94 -11.31 17.77 2.66
N PRO A 95 -11.57 18.92 1.99
CA PRO A 95 -10.69 20.10 2.00
C PRO A 95 -10.49 20.74 3.40
N ASP A 96 -11.37 20.46 4.36
CA ASP A 96 -11.31 21.04 5.70
C ASP A 96 -10.89 20.05 6.79
N ARG A 97 -10.48 18.82 6.42
CA ARG A 97 -10.18 17.73 7.38
C ARG A 97 -8.71 17.32 7.31
N GLN A 98 -7.83 18.17 7.82
CA GLN A 98 -6.37 17.97 7.78
C GLN A 98 -5.90 16.63 8.38
N LEU A 99 -6.55 16.16 9.46
CA LEU A 99 -6.23 14.85 10.07
C LEU A 99 -6.48 13.66 9.11
N VAL A 100 -7.42 13.78 8.19
CA VAL A 100 -7.67 12.72 7.19
C VAL A 100 -6.52 12.67 6.18
N TRP A 101 -5.86 13.80 5.94
CA TRP A 101 -4.76 13.89 4.96
C TRP A 101 -3.47 13.25 5.46
N THR A 102 -3.31 13.06 6.76
CA THR A 102 -2.10 12.42 7.30
C THR A 102 -2.12 10.91 7.08
N LEU A 103 -3.30 10.30 6.89
CA LEU A 103 -3.46 8.85 6.78
C LEU A 103 -2.56 8.21 5.70
N PRO A 104 -2.51 8.71 4.45
CA PRO A 104 -1.68 8.09 3.41
C PRO A 104 -0.18 8.24 3.69
N GLY A 105 0.24 9.37 4.29
CA GLY A 105 1.63 9.61 4.65
C GLY A 105 2.09 8.70 5.78
N THR A 106 1.26 8.50 6.81
CA THR A 106 1.56 7.55 7.89
C THR A 106 1.60 6.12 7.37
N ALA A 107 0.67 5.72 6.49
CA ALA A 107 0.71 4.41 5.84
C ALA A 107 2.03 4.18 5.10
N ALA A 108 2.45 5.14 4.26
CA ALA A 108 3.69 5.01 3.49
C ALA A 108 4.94 5.01 4.38
N ALA A 109 4.95 5.78 5.46
CA ALA A 109 6.04 5.74 6.43
C ALA A 109 6.15 4.35 7.08
N CYS A 110 5.03 3.76 7.50
CA CYS A 110 5.02 2.39 8.01
C CYS A 110 5.51 1.38 6.96
N ASP A 111 5.06 1.51 5.70
CA ASP A 111 5.43 0.64 4.59
C ASP A 111 6.93 0.67 4.29
N VAL A 112 7.54 1.86 4.22
CA VAL A 112 8.98 1.98 3.97
C VAL A 112 9.80 1.37 5.12
N VAL A 113 9.42 1.63 6.37
CA VAL A 113 10.14 1.07 7.53
C VAL A 113 9.94 -0.45 7.62
N GLU A 114 8.77 -0.95 7.28
CA GLU A 114 8.48 -2.38 7.16
C GLU A 114 9.36 -3.03 6.10
N ASN A 115 9.38 -2.48 4.88
CA ASN A 115 10.15 -3.02 3.76
C ASN A 115 11.65 -3.02 4.05
N VAL A 116 12.17 -1.98 4.71
CA VAL A 116 13.55 -1.96 5.21
C VAL A 116 13.78 -3.06 6.25
N SER A 117 12.84 -3.28 7.17
CA SER A 117 12.95 -4.31 8.21
C SER A 117 12.93 -5.73 7.62
N ILE A 118 12.08 -5.99 6.63
CA ILE A 118 12.05 -7.26 5.89
C ILE A 118 13.36 -7.46 5.13
N LEU A 119 13.87 -6.43 4.46
CA LEU A 119 15.16 -6.50 3.77
C LEU A 119 16.32 -6.84 4.72
N GLN A 120 16.29 -6.34 5.96
CA GLN A 120 17.26 -6.72 6.98
C GLN A 120 17.11 -8.18 7.42
N LEU A 121 15.87 -8.66 7.64
CA LEU A 121 15.61 -10.08 7.94
C LEU A 121 16.14 -11.00 6.82
N LEU A 122 15.94 -10.64 5.56
CA LEU A 122 16.46 -11.37 4.40
C LEU A 122 17.99 -11.47 4.41
N ARG A 123 18.68 -10.39 4.81
CA ARG A 123 20.16 -10.36 4.90
C ARG A 123 20.72 -11.13 6.09
N LEU A 124 19.97 -11.17 7.19
CA LEU A 124 20.38 -11.84 8.43
C LEU A 124 20.07 -13.34 8.40
N PHE A 125 19.18 -13.79 7.51
CA PHE A 125 18.80 -15.19 7.37
C PHE A 125 20.03 -16.09 7.14
N PRO A 126 20.17 -17.25 7.82
CA PRO A 126 19.17 -17.97 8.63
C PRO A 126 19.14 -17.60 10.12
N ALA A 127 19.82 -16.54 10.55
CA ALA A 127 19.70 -16.10 11.95
C ALA A 127 18.28 -15.58 12.23
N ARG A 128 17.64 -16.08 13.29
CA ARG A 128 16.31 -15.64 13.70
C ARG A 128 16.39 -14.36 14.54
N TRP A 129 15.51 -13.39 14.26
CA TRP A 129 15.50 -12.07 14.90
C TRP A 129 14.08 -11.70 15.32
N GLU A 130 13.60 -12.29 16.40
CA GLU A 130 12.20 -12.21 16.87
C GLU A 130 11.71 -10.77 17.13
N ILE A 131 12.61 -9.89 17.59
CA ILE A 131 12.30 -8.47 17.79
C ILE A 131 11.99 -7.82 16.45
N LEU A 132 12.80 -8.08 15.42
CA LEU A 132 12.62 -7.51 14.09
C LEU A 132 11.41 -8.12 13.37
N GLU A 133 11.14 -9.41 13.55
CA GLU A 133 9.91 -10.09 13.10
C GLU A 133 8.66 -9.40 13.71
N SER A 134 8.73 -9.05 15.00
CA SER A 134 7.65 -8.32 15.70
C SER A 134 7.48 -6.90 15.16
N VAL A 135 8.58 -6.19 14.87
CA VAL A 135 8.56 -4.87 14.24
C VAL A 135 7.87 -4.92 12.89
N VAL A 136 8.25 -5.88 12.02
CA VAL A 136 7.60 -6.10 10.72
C VAL A 136 6.09 -6.28 10.90
N SER A 137 5.67 -7.25 11.73
CA SER A 137 4.25 -7.53 11.97
C SER A 137 3.45 -6.31 12.47
N VAL A 138 4.03 -5.50 13.37
CA VAL A 138 3.36 -4.27 13.87
C VAL A 138 3.23 -3.24 12.76
N LEU A 139 4.29 -3.03 11.97
CA LEU A 139 4.28 -2.06 10.87
C LEU A 139 3.31 -2.48 9.76
N THR A 140 3.31 -3.76 9.34
CA THR A 140 2.36 -4.29 8.33
C THR A 140 0.92 -4.03 8.76
N ARG A 141 0.55 -4.41 9.99
CA ARG A 141 -0.81 -4.21 10.51
C ARG A 141 -1.17 -2.74 10.61
N THR A 142 -0.24 -1.92 11.10
CA THR A 142 -0.44 -0.47 11.23
C THR A 142 -0.67 0.17 9.86
N LYS A 143 0.18 -0.16 8.87
CA LYS A 143 0.01 0.25 7.47
C LYS A 143 -1.39 -0.08 6.97
N TRP A 144 -1.83 -1.33 7.10
CA TRP A 144 -3.15 -1.76 6.63
C TRP A 144 -4.31 -1.03 7.30
N VAL A 145 -4.22 -0.76 8.61
CA VAL A 145 -5.21 0.07 9.31
C VAL A 145 -5.29 1.46 8.68
N PHE A 146 -4.17 2.12 8.42
CA PHE A 146 -4.15 3.45 7.78
C PHE A 146 -4.64 3.41 6.33
N VAL A 147 -4.23 2.40 5.54
CA VAL A 147 -4.67 2.21 4.16
C VAL A 147 -6.19 2.00 4.09
N PHE A 148 -6.75 1.09 4.92
CA PHE A 148 -8.20 0.86 4.94
C PHE A 148 -8.97 2.10 5.40
N THR A 149 -8.47 2.78 6.43
CA THR A 149 -9.10 4.01 6.92
C THR A 149 -9.11 5.08 5.82
N ALA A 150 -7.99 5.30 5.13
CA ALA A 150 -7.91 6.24 4.01
C ALA A 150 -8.90 5.90 2.89
N ASN A 151 -9.00 4.63 2.51
CA ASN A 151 -9.92 4.17 1.47
C ASN A 151 -11.40 4.33 1.89
N ILE A 152 -11.74 4.09 3.15
CA ILE A 152 -13.09 4.36 3.68
C ILE A 152 -13.43 5.84 3.52
N PHE A 153 -12.52 6.75 3.88
CA PHE A 153 -12.74 8.19 3.67
C PHE A 153 -12.89 8.56 2.19
N VAL A 154 -12.14 7.92 1.29
CA VAL A 154 -12.30 8.13 -0.16
C VAL A 154 -13.70 7.70 -0.61
N VAL A 155 -14.15 6.50 -0.24
CA VAL A 155 -15.48 5.98 -0.61
C VAL A 155 -16.60 6.87 -0.07
N ILE A 156 -16.57 7.22 1.22
CA ILE A 156 -17.58 8.10 1.83
C ILE A 156 -17.58 9.48 1.15
N GLY A 157 -16.40 10.04 0.89
CA GLY A 157 -16.27 11.33 0.20
C GLY A 157 -16.84 11.30 -1.21
N ALA A 158 -16.57 10.25 -1.98
CA ALA A 158 -17.09 10.06 -3.33
C ALA A 158 -18.63 9.90 -3.32
N LEU A 159 -19.17 9.07 -2.42
CA LEU A 159 -20.62 8.90 -2.27
C LEU A 159 -21.32 10.22 -1.93
N ARG A 160 -20.74 11.03 -1.03
CA ARG A 160 -21.27 12.36 -0.69
C ARG A 160 -21.35 13.28 -1.91
N LEU A 161 -20.34 13.26 -2.78
CA LEU A 161 -20.32 14.07 -4.01
C LEU A 161 -21.37 13.59 -5.02
N LEU A 162 -21.49 12.27 -5.21
CA LEU A 162 -22.50 11.68 -6.09
C LEU A 162 -23.92 12.06 -5.64
N LEU A 163 -24.22 11.90 -4.34
CA LEU A 163 -25.54 12.24 -3.78
C LEU A 163 -25.89 13.73 -3.94
N ARG A 164 -24.93 14.64 -3.79
CA ARG A 164 -25.12 16.08 -4.04
C ARG A 164 -25.39 16.39 -5.52
N GLY A 165 -24.71 15.69 -6.42
CA GLY A 165 -24.93 15.82 -7.86
C GLY A 165 -26.35 15.44 -8.28
N PHE A 166 -26.90 14.37 -7.69
CA PHE A 166 -28.30 13.96 -7.93
C PHE A 166 -29.30 15.01 -7.42
N GLN A 167 -29.14 15.48 -6.18
CA GLN A 167 -30.03 16.50 -5.61
C GLN A 167 -30.03 17.82 -6.39
N SER A 168 -28.88 18.21 -6.96
CA SER A 168 -28.79 19.42 -7.78
C SER A 168 -29.50 19.27 -9.13
N LYS A 169 -29.45 18.08 -9.75
CA LYS A 169 -30.15 17.80 -11.02
C LYS A 169 -31.67 17.76 -10.83
N ASP A 170 -32.15 17.14 -9.76
CA ASP A 170 -33.59 17.04 -9.47
C ASP A 170 -34.23 18.40 -9.16
N LYS A 171 -33.47 19.35 -8.61
CA LYS A 171 -33.95 20.73 -8.42
C LYS A 171 -34.08 21.49 -9.74
N CYS A 172 -33.09 21.38 -10.63
CA CYS A 172 -33.12 22.07 -11.93
C CYS A 172 -34.27 21.56 -12.81
N SER A 173 -34.60 20.26 -12.77
CA SER A 173 -35.70 19.68 -13.54
C SER A 173 -37.10 20.03 -13.01
N LYS A 174 -37.23 20.59 -11.80
CA LYS A 174 -38.51 21.00 -11.20
C LYS A 174 -38.82 22.49 -11.40
N GLU A 175 -37.87 23.26 -11.93
CA GLU A 175 -38.00 24.69 -12.20
C GLU A 175 -38.23 25.00 -13.70
N GLU A 176 -38.29 23.97 -14.55
CA GLU A 176 -38.75 24.02 -15.97
C GLU A 176 -40.21 23.56 -16.09
#